data_AF-A0A914NM40-F1
#
_entry.id   AF-A0A914NM40-F1
#
_cell.length_a   1.000
_cell.length_b   1.000
_cell.length_c   1.000
_cell.angle_alpha   90.00
_cell.angle_beta   90.00
_cell.angle_gamma   90.00
#
_symmetry.space_group_name_H-M   'P 1'
#
loop_
_entity.id
_entity.type
_entity.pdbx_description
1 polymer ?
#
loop_
_entity_poly.entity_id
_entity_poly.type
_entity_poly.pdbx_seq_one_letter_code
_entity_poly.pdbx_strand_id
1 'polypeptide(L)'
;MLLLIFCWIILTISKANGGYLREEIVFELTPLEFYCTRILNGTDSVGCQSNKNGNTGVIIEISNPKVIDEIVKELPLRIQNLIVLIDINNLDSKLIEAVQTNENVQGVILFYRGEKLPKSFSEDAACPNQQFSFYKSEQQHCQRWNSLGAISTNGLRFKNFDIPIFFIENQTQIDILTEK
;
A
#
# COMPACT_ATOMS: atom_id res chain seq x y z
N MET A 1 24.50 -44.00 -29.49
CA MET A 1 25.41 -42.85 -29.59
C MET A 1 24.66 -41.56 -29.93
N LEU A 2 23.89 -41.48 -31.03
CA LEU A 2 23.06 -40.30 -31.39
C LEU A 2 22.01 -39.88 -30.34
N LEU A 3 21.34 -40.84 -29.68
CA LEU A 3 20.36 -40.58 -28.61
C LEU A 3 20.98 -39.93 -27.36
N LEU A 4 22.22 -40.27 -27.02
CA LEU A 4 22.93 -39.69 -25.88
C LEU A 4 23.35 -38.25 -26.18
N ILE A 5 23.73 -37.96 -27.42
CA ILE A 5 24.07 -36.60 -27.90
C ILE A 5 22.82 -35.71 -27.87
N PHE A 6 21.67 -36.22 -28.33
CA PHE A 6 20.41 -35.49 -28.30
C PHE A 6 19.96 -35.17 -26.86
N CYS A 7 20.11 -36.13 -25.94
CA CYS A 7 19.79 -35.93 -24.52
C CYS A 7 20.71 -34.87 -23.86
N TRP A 8 21.99 -34.85 -24.22
CA TRP A 8 22.95 -33.85 -23.74
C TRP A 8 22.63 -32.43 -24.26
N ILE A 9 22.21 -32.31 -25.52
CA ILE A 9 21.79 -31.03 -26.11
C ILE A 9 20.50 -30.51 -25.45
N ILE A 10 19.53 -31.38 -25.14
CA ILE A 10 18.30 -30.97 -24.45
C ILE A 10 18.59 -30.50 -23.02
N LEU A 11 19.52 -31.16 -22.32
CA LEU A 11 19.97 -30.80 -20.96
C LEU A 11 20.78 -29.50 -20.90
N THR A 12 21.45 -29.11 -21.99
CA THR A 12 22.19 -27.82 -22.04
C THR A 12 21.30 -26.66 -22.48
N ILE A 13 20.31 -26.87 -23.36
CA ILE A 13 19.35 -25.82 -23.78
C ILE A 13 18.40 -25.42 -22.64
N SER A 14 18.07 -26.35 -21.74
CA SER A 14 17.23 -26.08 -20.56
C SER A 14 17.90 -25.20 -19.49
N LYS A 15 19.16 -24.81 -19.70
CA LYS A 15 19.88 -23.79 -18.92
C LYS A 15 19.99 -22.43 -19.62
N ALA A 16 19.13 -22.15 -20.61
CA ALA A 16 19.00 -20.80 -21.15
C ALA A 16 18.50 -19.86 -20.03
N ASN A 17 19.35 -18.90 -19.65
CA ASN A 17 19.17 -17.97 -18.53
C ASN A 17 17.90 -17.10 -18.68
N GLY A 18 16.82 -17.47 -18.01
CA GLY A 18 15.62 -16.62 -17.88
C GLY A 18 15.83 -15.35 -17.03
N GLY A 19 17.02 -15.14 -16.46
CA GLY A 19 17.35 -13.95 -15.64
C GLY A 19 17.41 -12.65 -16.44
N TYR A 20 17.95 -12.69 -17.66
CA TYR A 20 18.21 -11.47 -18.46
C TYR A 20 16.92 -10.73 -18.86
N LEU A 21 15.84 -11.47 -19.15
CA LEU A 21 14.54 -10.88 -19.51
C LEU A 21 13.83 -10.24 -18.32
N ARG A 22 14.11 -10.69 -17.09
CA ARG A 22 13.47 -10.14 -15.89
C ARG A 22 13.94 -8.71 -15.63
N GLU A 23 15.22 -8.44 -15.85
CA GLU A 23 15.84 -7.12 -15.64
C GLU A 23 15.36 -6.08 -16.66
N GLU A 24 14.91 -6.51 -17.84
CA GLU A 24 14.34 -5.60 -18.86
C GLU A 24 12.88 -5.20 -18.57
N ILE A 25 12.16 -5.97 -17.75
CA ILE A 25 10.70 -5.82 -17.55
C ILE A 25 10.37 -5.40 -16.12
N VAL A 26 11.21 -5.75 -15.15
CA VAL A 26 10.94 -5.56 -13.72
C VAL A 26 11.91 -4.54 -13.13
N PHE A 27 11.36 -3.42 -12.69
CA PHE A 27 12.05 -2.50 -11.80
C PHE A 27 11.77 -2.91 -10.34
N GLU A 28 12.81 -3.32 -9.61
CA GLU A 28 12.66 -3.65 -8.20
C GLU A 28 12.80 -2.40 -7.34
N LEU A 29 11.76 -2.07 -6.58
CA LEU A 29 11.82 -1.07 -5.52
C LEU A 29 12.71 -1.64 -4.41
N THR A 30 13.97 -1.20 -4.34
CA THR A 30 14.93 -1.63 -3.33
C THR A 30 15.74 -0.45 -2.81
N PRO A 31 15.98 -0.36 -1.48
CA PRO A 31 15.38 -1.18 -0.42
C PRO A 31 13.90 -0.81 -0.15
N LEU A 32 13.07 -1.80 0.22
CA LEU A 32 11.73 -1.57 0.79
C LEU A 32 11.83 -1.59 2.32
N GLU A 33 12.03 -0.42 2.90
CA GLU A 33 12.27 -0.28 4.35
C GLU A 33 10.97 -0.15 5.15
N PHE A 34 9.93 0.42 4.55
CA PHE A 34 8.70 0.76 5.24
C PHE A 34 7.49 0.06 4.61
N TYR A 35 6.93 -0.89 5.35
CA TYR A 35 5.74 -1.63 4.95
C TYR A 35 4.82 -1.82 6.14
N CYS A 36 3.51 -1.79 5.85
CA CYS A 36 2.49 -2.05 6.82
C CYS A 36 2.36 -3.56 7.08
N THR A 37 2.28 -3.94 8.35
CA THR A 37 2.18 -5.34 8.78
C THR A 37 0.88 -5.61 9.50
N ARG A 38 0.36 -6.83 9.35
CA ARG A 38 -0.77 -7.34 10.13
C ARG A 38 -0.37 -7.52 11.60
N ILE A 39 -1.15 -6.95 12.51
CA ILE A 39 -1.04 -7.12 13.96
C ILE A 39 -2.37 -7.72 14.46
N LEU A 40 -2.30 -8.71 15.35
CA LEU A 40 -3.48 -9.33 15.95
C LEU A 40 -3.82 -8.60 17.25
N ASN A 41 -5.11 -8.34 17.47
CA ASN A 41 -5.64 -7.93 18.76
C ASN A 41 -6.46 -9.09 19.36
N GLY A 42 -7.10 -8.88 20.52
CA GLY A 42 -7.82 -9.96 21.22
C GLY A 42 -9.05 -10.52 20.50
N THR A 43 -9.61 -9.79 19.52
CA THR A 43 -10.84 -10.17 18.79
C THR A 43 -10.66 -10.25 17.28
N ASP A 44 -9.81 -9.41 16.72
CA ASP A 44 -9.66 -9.14 15.30
C ASP A 44 -8.19 -8.90 14.94
N SER A 45 -7.96 -8.46 13.70
CA SER A 45 -6.65 -8.04 13.23
C SER A 45 -6.69 -6.64 12.62
N VAL A 46 -5.58 -5.93 12.75
CA VAL A 46 -5.37 -4.59 12.19
C VAL A 46 -4.10 -4.58 11.32
N GLY A 47 -3.90 -3.53 10.54
CA GLY A 47 -2.76 -3.41 9.63
C GLY A 47 -3.03 -4.04 8.26
N CYS A 48 -1.99 -4.52 7.59
CA CYS A 48 -2.03 -4.83 6.17
C CYS A 48 -1.52 -6.23 5.84
N GLN A 49 -2.03 -6.83 4.75
CA GLN A 49 -1.56 -8.12 4.25
C GLN A 49 -1.61 -8.17 2.72
N SER A 50 -0.59 -8.76 2.10
CA SER A 50 -0.63 -9.17 0.70
C SER A 50 -1.22 -10.56 0.52
N ASN A 51 -1.75 -10.83 -0.67
CA ASN A 51 -2.05 -12.19 -1.11
C ASN A 51 -0.77 -13.04 -1.14
N LYS A 52 -0.95 -14.36 -1.03
CA LYS A 52 0.15 -15.34 -0.97
C LYS A 52 1.16 -15.20 -2.13
N ASN A 53 0.68 -14.84 -3.32
CA ASN A 53 1.49 -14.69 -4.52
C ASN A 53 1.73 -13.22 -4.90
N GLY A 54 1.49 -12.29 -3.97
CA GLY A 54 1.51 -10.85 -4.23
C GLY A 54 0.20 -10.32 -4.82
N ASN A 55 0.12 -9.00 -4.85
CA ASN A 55 -0.96 -8.25 -5.47
C ASN A 55 -0.40 -7.52 -6.69
N THR A 56 -1.15 -7.49 -7.79
CA THR A 56 -0.73 -6.87 -9.05
C THR A 56 -1.84 -5.98 -9.58
N GLY A 57 -1.49 -4.79 -10.04
CA GLY A 57 -2.42 -3.84 -10.65
C GLY A 57 -1.68 -2.76 -11.41
N VAL A 58 -2.43 -1.95 -12.17
CA VAL A 58 -1.89 -0.76 -12.84
C VAL A 58 -1.67 0.32 -11.79
N ILE A 59 -0.49 0.95 -11.82
CA ILE A 59 -0.15 2.03 -10.91
C ILE A 59 -0.87 3.31 -11.36
N ILE A 60 -1.58 3.96 -10.43
CA ILE A 60 -2.24 5.23 -10.67
C ILE A 60 -1.98 6.19 -9.50
N GLU A 61 -1.62 7.43 -9.79
CA GLU A 61 -1.55 8.46 -8.75
C GLU A 61 -2.96 9.02 -8.48
N ILE A 62 -3.35 9.10 -7.21
CA ILE A 62 -4.62 9.69 -6.80
C ILE A 62 -4.43 10.73 -5.69
N SER A 63 -5.23 11.79 -5.75
CA SER A 63 -5.31 12.83 -4.71
C SER A 63 -6.71 13.01 -4.14
N ASN A 64 -7.71 12.32 -4.69
CA ASN A 64 -9.13 12.48 -4.32
C ASN A 64 -9.86 11.14 -4.51
N PRO A 65 -10.74 10.73 -3.56
CA PRO A 65 -11.47 9.47 -3.64
C PRO A 65 -12.32 9.28 -4.91
N LYS A 66 -12.86 10.35 -5.49
CA LYS A 66 -13.74 10.26 -6.68
C LYS A 66 -13.01 9.75 -7.93
N VAL A 67 -11.69 9.86 -7.95
CA VAL A 67 -10.85 9.55 -9.11
C VAL A 67 -10.79 8.05 -9.38
N ILE A 68 -10.93 7.20 -8.35
CA ILE A 68 -10.79 5.75 -8.50
C ILE A 68 -11.85 5.18 -9.46
N ASP A 69 -13.13 5.46 -9.20
CA ASP A 69 -14.24 4.89 -10.01
C ASP A 69 -14.29 5.48 -11.43
N GLU A 70 -13.82 6.72 -11.61
CA GLU A 70 -13.72 7.37 -12.92
C GLU A 70 -12.63 6.70 -13.75
N ILE A 71 -11.43 6.51 -13.19
CA ILE A 71 -10.32 5.83 -13.87
C ILE A 71 -10.68 4.39 -14.23
N VAL A 72 -11.29 3.62 -13.32
CA VAL A 72 -11.68 2.23 -13.60
C VAL A 72 -12.59 2.12 -14.83
N LYS A 73 -13.46 3.11 -15.06
CA LYS A 73 -14.36 3.14 -16.23
C LYS A 73 -13.65 3.48 -17.54
N GLU A 74 -12.57 4.25 -17.47
CA GLU A 74 -11.78 4.65 -18.64
C GLU A 74 -10.76 3.58 -19.06
N LEU A 75 -10.41 2.67 -18.14
CA LEU A 75 -9.45 1.61 -18.41
C LEU A 75 -9.99 0.58 -19.42
N PRO A 76 -9.10 -0.02 -20.26
CA PRO A 76 -9.47 -1.06 -21.19
C PRO A 76 -10.20 -2.23 -20.51
N LEU A 77 -11.21 -2.78 -21.20
CA LEU A 77 -11.90 -4.00 -20.80
C LEU A 77 -10.89 -5.09 -20.42
N ARG A 78 -10.84 -5.44 -19.12
CA ARG A 78 -10.01 -6.43 -18.38
C ARG A 78 -9.07 -5.84 -17.33
N ILE A 79 -8.78 -4.54 -17.34
CA ILE A 79 -7.96 -3.91 -16.30
C ILE A 79 -8.89 -3.40 -15.19
N GLN A 80 -8.88 -4.10 -14.06
CA GLN A 80 -9.71 -3.77 -12.89
C GLN A 80 -8.90 -3.66 -11.60
N ASN A 81 -7.64 -4.06 -11.62
CA ASN A 81 -6.78 -4.06 -10.45
C ASN A 81 -5.86 -2.85 -10.49
N LEU A 82 -5.87 -2.07 -9.42
CA LEU A 82 -5.15 -0.82 -9.27
C LEU A 82 -4.18 -0.91 -8.10
N ILE A 83 -2.98 -0.37 -8.30
CA ILE A 83 -2.07 -0.03 -7.21
C ILE A 83 -2.11 1.49 -7.09
N VAL A 84 -2.62 2.01 -5.98
CA VAL A 84 -2.81 3.45 -5.83
C VAL A 84 -1.55 4.07 -5.22
N LEU A 85 -1.05 5.11 -5.87
CA LEU A 85 0.08 5.92 -5.43
C LEU A 85 -0.46 7.21 -4.81
N ILE A 86 -0.14 7.46 -3.53
CA ILE A 86 -0.73 8.54 -2.75
C ILE A 86 0.36 9.35 -2.05
N ASP A 87 0.41 10.65 -2.35
CA ASP A 87 1.20 11.60 -1.57
C ASP A 87 0.56 11.72 -0.18
N ILE A 88 1.35 11.55 0.89
CA ILE A 88 0.86 11.64 2.27
C ILE A 88 0.17 12.97 2.58
N ASN A 89 0.45 14.03 1.81
CA ASN A 89 -0.23 15.33 1.93
C ASN A 89 -1.69 15.31 1.46
N ASN A 90 -2.07 14.35 0.63
CA ASN A 90 -3.44 14.16 0.16
C ASN A 90 -4.23 13.17 1.02
N LEU A 91 -3.59 12.52 2.00
CA LEU A 91 -4.28 11.59 2.87
C LEU A 91 -5.29 12.33 3.76
N ASP A 92 -6.53 11.89 3.66
CA ASP A 92 -7.59 12.22 4.61
C ASP A 92 -8.46 10.99 4.91
N SER A 93 -9.38 11.12 5.85
CA SER A 93 -10.26 10.02 6.25
C SER A 93 -11.11 9.47 5.10
N LYS A 94 -11.49 10.30 4.13
CA LYS A 94 -12.34 9.90 2.98
C LYS A 94 -11.55 9.13 1.95
N LEU A 95 -10.32 9.55 1.65
CA LEU A 95 -9.43 8.84 0.74
C LEU A 95 -9.04 7.49 1.32
N ILE A 96 -8.72 7.45 2.62
CA ILE A 96 -8.44 6.18 3.34
C ILE A 96 -9.64 5.24 3.26
N GLU A 97 -10.85 5.73 3.52
CA GLU A 97 -12.07 4.93 3.43
C GLU A 97 -12.31 4.41 2.02
N ALA A 98 -12.21 5.28 1.01
CA ALA A 98 -12.40 4.89 -0.39
C ALA A 98 -11.41 3.80 -0.82
N VAL A 99 -10.13 3.93 -0.45
CA VAL A 99 -9.09 2.93 -0.71
C VAL A 99 -9.36 1.63 0.04
N GLN A 100 -9.85 1.71 1.27
CA GLN A 100 -10.15 0.53 2.09
C GLN A 100 -11.34 -0.28 1.55
N THR A 101 -12.37 0.39 1.01
CA THR A 101 -13.63 -0.27 0.61
C THR A 101 -13.72 -0.62 -0.87
N ASN A 102 -12.81 -0.13 -1.71
CA ASN A 102 -12.87 -0.33 -3.15
C ASN A 102 -12.14 -1.61 -3.58
N GLU A 103 -12.88 -2.58 -4.13
CA GLU A 103 -12.36 -3.89 -4.56
C GLU A 103 -11.37 -3.81 -5.73
N ASN A 104 -11.40 -2.73 -6.52
CA ASN A 104 -10.45 -2.51 -7.60
C ASN A 104 -9.06 -2.14 -7.08
N VAL A 105 -8.96 -1.62 -5.84
CA VAL A 105 -7.67 -1.30 -5.23
C VAL A 105 -7.05 -2.57 -4.66
N GLN A 106 -5.87 -2.92 -5.16
CA GLN A 106 -5.14 -4.14 -4.81
C GLN A 106 -3.86 -3.88 -4.02
N GLY A 107 -3.49 -2.62 -3.82
CA GLY A 107 -2.34 -2.21 -3.03
C GLY A 107 -2.18 -0.69 -3.00
N VAL A 108 -1.43 -0.20 -2.01
CA VAL A 108 -1.17 1.23 -1.81
C VAL A 108 0.33 1.46 -1.71
N ILE A 109 0.81 2.48 -2.41
CA ILE A 109 2.15 3.03 -2.24
C ILE A 109 2.00 4.46 -1.74
N LEU A 110 2.46 4.71 -0.54
CA LEU A 110 2.54 6.03 0.06
C LEU A 110 3.91 6.64 -0.24
N PHE A 111 3.95 7.93 -0.51
CA PHE A 111 5.19 8.66 -0.72
C PHE A 111 5.06 10.10 -0.22
N TYR A 112 6.18 10.80 -0.10
CA TYR A 112 6.22 12.19 0.33
C TYR A 112 7.07 13.03 -0.62
N ARG A 113 6.47 14.07 -1.23
CA ARG A 113 7.16 14.94 -2.20
C ARG A 113 8.13 15.96 -1.59
N GLY A 114 8.33 15.97 -0.28
CA GLY A 114 9.28 16.88 0.36
C GLY A 114 8.85 18.36 0.40
N GLU A 115 7.76 18.75 -0.25
CA GLU A 115 7.39 20.17 -0.39
C GLU A 115 6.98 20.81 0.94
N LYS A 116 6.04 20.17 1.66
CA LYS A 116 5.54 20.61 2.98
C LYS A 116 5.01 19.41 3.73
N LEU A 117 5.35 19.30 5.03
CA LEU A 117 4.75 18.29 5.89
C LEU A 117 3.23 18.55 6.01
N PRO A 118 2.41 17.50 6.15
CA PRO A 118 0.99 17.67 6.45
C PRO A 118 0.85 18.56 7.70
N LYS A 119 -0.07 19.53 7.65
CA LYS A 119 -0.32 20.43 8.80
C LYS A 119 -0.69 19.67 10.08
N SER A 120 -1.28 18.50 9.92
CA SER A 120 -1.68 17.58 10.98
C SER A 120 -1.72 16.18 10.39
N PHE A 121 -0.95 15.25 10.96
CA PHE A 121 -1.04 13.83 10.66
C PHE A 121 -0.68 13.03 11.90
N SER A 122 -1.55 12.10 12.26
CA SER A 122 -1.29 11.07 13.26
C SER A 122 -2.09 9.85 12.86
N GLU A 123 -1.40 8.72 12.76
CA GLU A 123 -1.97 7.41 12.46
C GLU A 123 -2.71 6.80 13.66
N ASP A 124 -2.50 7.33 14.87
CA ASP A 124 -3.15 6.89 16.10
C ASP A 124 -4.57 7.44 16.23
N ALA A 125 -5.34 6.91 17.18
CA ALA A 125 -6.69 7.38 17.44
C ALA A 125 -6.70 8.79 18.04
N ALA A 126 -7.82 9.50 17.87
CA ALA A 126 -8.03 10.80 18.51
C ALA A 126 -7.99 10.70 20.05
N CYS A 127 -8.36 9.52 20.57
CA CYS A 127 -8.35 9.16 21.97
C CYS A 127 -7.57 7.85 22.20
N PRO A 128 -6.24 7.92 22.36
CA PRO A 128 -5.41 6.73 22.54
C PRO A 128 -5.79 5.92 23.80
N ASN A 129 -5.70 4.60 23.69
CA ASN A 129 -5.92 3.65 24.80
C ASN A 129 -7.27 3.76 25.53
N GLN A 130 -8.31 4.32 24.90
CA GLN A 130 -9.62 4.51 25.52
C GLN A 130 -10.21 3.22 26.11
N GLN A 131 -10.11 2.13 25.35
CA GLN A 131 -10.62 0.81 25.74
C GLN A 131 -9.90 0.20 26.95
N PHE A 132 -8.69 0.68 27.28
CA PHE A 132 -7.89 0.23 28.42
C PHE A 132 -7.90 1.24 29.57
N SER A 133 -8.72 2.28 29.46
CA SER A 133 -8.78 3.34 30.46
C SER A 133 -9.50 2.90 31.72
N PHE A 134 -9.05 3.43 32.86
CA PHE A 134 -9.78 3.36 34.12
C PHE A 134 -11.02 4.29 34.12
N TYR A 135 -11.00 5.36 33.31
CA TYR A 135 -12.06 6.36 33.25
C TYR A 135 -13.25 5.87 32.42
N LYS A 136 -14.47 6.17 32.89
CA LYS A 136 -15.72 5.64 32.29
C LYS A 136 -16.29 6.51 31.17
N SER A 137 -15.82 7.75 31.02
CA SER A 137 -16.23 8.63 29.93
C SER A 137 -15.03 9.15 29.16
N GLU A 138 -15.26 9.41 27.88
CA GLU A 138 -14.25 10.01 27.01
C GLU A 138 -13.81 11.38 27.54
N GLN A 139 -14.73 12.20 28.07
CA GLN A 139 -14.37 13.51 28.66
C GLN A 139 -13.44 13.39 29.87
N GLN A 140 -13.51 12.29 30.61
CA GLN A 140 -12.61 12.02 31.74
C GLN A 140 -11.26 11.46 31.29
N HIS A 141 -11.26 10.61 30.26
CA HIS A 141 -10.06 9.95 29.74
C HIS A 141 -9.28 10.83 28.74
N CYS A 142 -9.99 11.29 27.72
CA CYS A 142 -9.48 11.99 26.56
C CYS A 142 -10.09 13.37 26.45
N GLN A 143 -9.41 14.33 27.08
CA GLN A 143 -9.64 15.75 26.82
C GLN A 143 -8.99 16.16 25.48
N ARG A 144 -9.39 15.51 24.38
CA ARG A 144 -8.91 15.82 23.02
C ARG A 144 -7.39 15.68 22.80
N TRP A 145 -6.75 14.69 23.44
CA TRP A 145 -5.28 14.48 23.36
C TRP A 145 -4.72 14.51 21.94
N ASN A 146 -5.39 13.86 20.98
CA ASN A 146 -4.93 13.78 19.59
C ASN A 146 -6.02 14.21 18.59
N SER A 147 -7.03 14.99 19.01
CA SER A 147 -8.17 15.31 18.13
C SER A 147 -7.81 16.23 16.95
N LEU A 148 -6.71 16.98 17.05
CA LEU A 148 -6.23 17.88 16.01
C LEU A 148 -5.19 17.21 15.09
N GLY A 149 -4.62 16.08 15.50
CA GLY A 149 -3.60 15.35 14.76
C GLY A 149 -4.14 14.11 14.05
N ALA A 150 -5.06 13.39 14.69
CA ALA A 150 -5.58 12.11 14.20
C ALA A 150 -6.24 12.24 12.83
N ILE A 151 -5.71 11.51 11.85
CA ILE A 151 -6.29 11.47 10.50
C ILE A 151 -7.62 10.71 10.47
N SER A 152 -7.81 9.78 11.41
CA SER A 152 -9.05 9.05 11.64
C SER A 152 -9.35 9.05 13.13
N THR A 153 -10.61 9.28 13.51
CA THR A 153 -11.05 9.29 14.91
C THR A 153 -10.63 8.01 15.64
N ASN A 154 -10.73 6.86 14.98
CA ASN A 154 -10.39 5.55 15.54
C ASN A 154 -8.94 5.11 15.22
N GLY A 155 -8.15 5.97 14.58
CA GLY A 155 -6.76 5.71 14.18
C GLY A 155 -6.66 4.93 12.87
N LEU A 156 -5.79 5.41 11.97
CA LEU A 156 -5.45 4.73 10.72
C LEU A 156 -4.73 3.40 10.99
N ARG A 157 -3.82 3.37 11.98
CA ARG A 157 -3.05 2.17 12.34
C ARG A 157 -3.90 1.02 12.86
N PHE A 158 -5.13 1.29 13.28
CA PHE A 158 -6.06 0.30 13.83
C PHE A 158 -7.11 -0.15 12.80
N LYS A 159 -7.02 0.32 11.54
CA LYS A 159 -7.83 -0.20 10.44
C LYS A 159 -7.23 -1.51 9.93
N ASN A 160 -8.10 -2.39 9.45
CA ASN A 160 -7.72 -3.61 8.75
C ASN A 160 -7.73 -3.38 7.23
N PHE A 161 -6.63 -3.71 6.56
CA PHE A 161 -6.47 -3.65 5.12
C PHE A 161 -6.10 -5.04 4.59
N ASP A 162 -6.95 -5.61 3.73
CA ASP A 162 -6.65 -6.87 3.04
C ASP A 162 -5.88 -6.66 1.73
N ILE A 163 -5.10 -5.58 1.71
CA ILE A 163 -4.18 -5.19 0.65
C ILE A 163 -2.86 -4.73 1.29
N PRO A 164 -1.71 -4.86 0.61
CA PRO A 164 -0.45 -4.35 1.11
C PRO A 164 -0.37 -2.83 0.99
N ILE A 165 0.27 -2.20 1.98
CA ILE A 165 0.60 -0.78 1.98
C ILE A 165 2.10 -0.63 2.20
N PHE A 166 2.77 0.08 1.29
CA PHE A 166 4.19 0.41 1.36
C PHE A 166 4.38 1.90 1.48
N PHE A 167 5.49 2.33 2.08
CA PHE A 167 5.94 3.71 2.04
C PHE A 167 7.34 3.78 1.40
N ILE A 168 7.50 4.68 0.44
CA ILE A 168 8.76 4.90 -0.27
C ILE A 168 9.30 6.31 0.01
N GLU A 169 10.57 6.40 0.36
CA GLU A 169 11.28 7.66 0.60
C GLU A 169 12.28 8.01 -0.52
N ASN A 170 12.69 7.02 -1.31
CA ASN A 170 13.70 7.22 -2.33
C ASN A 170 13.14 8.07 -3.48
N GLN A 171 13.67 9.28 -3.65
CA GLN A 171 13.18 10.22 -4.65
C GLN A 171 13.25 9.66 -6.08
N THR A 172 14.29 8.93 -6.43
CA THR A 172 14.41 8.30 -7.76
C THR A 172 13.28 7.28 -8.00
N GLN A 173 12.92 6.48 -6.99
CA GLN A 173 11.78 5.56 -7.11
C GLN A 173 10.45 6.31 -7.24
N ILE A 174 10.30 7.41 -6.51
CA ILE A 174 9.10 8.27 -6.59
C ILE A 174 8.97 8.87 -8.00
N ASP A 175 10.07 9.40 -8.55
CA ASP A 175 10.08 10.03 -9.88
C ASP A 175 9.71 9.01 -10.97
N ILE A 176 10.28 7.80 -10.91
CA ILE A 176 9.96 6.68 -11.82
C ILE A 176 8.46 6.34 -11.76
N LEU A 177 7.87 6.29 -10.55
CA LEU A 177 6.47 5.92 -10.36
C LEU A 177 5.48 7.04 -10.68
N THR A 178 5.92 8.31 -10.61
CA THR A 178 5.06 9.49 -10.86
C THR A 178 5.23 10.09 -12.27
N GLU A 179 5.97 9.41 -13.15
CA GLU A 179 6.28 9.87 -14.52
C GLU A 179 6.86 11.30 -14.54
N LYS A 180 7.81 11.60 -13.65
CA LYS A 180 8.57 12.86 -13.63
C LYS A 180 10.02 12.69 -14.05
#